data_AF-A0A950NP05-F1
#
_entry.id   AF-A0A950NP05-F1
#
_cell.length_a   1.000
_cell.length_b   1.000
_cell.length_c   1.000
_cell.angle_alpha   90.00
_cell.angle_beta   90.00
_cell.angle_gamma   90.00
#
_symmetry.space_group_name_H-M   'P 1'
#
loop_
_entity.id
_entity.type
_entity.pdbx_description
1 polymer ?
#
loop_
_entity_poly.entity_id
_entity_poly.type
_entity_poly.pdbx_seq_one_letter_code
_entity_poly.pdbx_strand_id
1 'polypeptide(L)' 'MAAAELRAYRDEVAGCTKCALAQGRTQVVFGSGSPVADLMFVGEAP' A
#
# COMPACT_ATOMS: atom_id res chain seq x y z
N MET A 1 -8.62 13.25 8.30
CA MET A 1 -9.39 12.05 7.89
C MET A 1 -8.56 11.17 6.97
N ALA A 2 -8.01 11.70 5.86
CA ALA A 2 -7.14 10.98 4.91
C ALA A 2 -6.08 10.05 5.54
N ALA A 3 -5.40 10.50 6.59
CA ALA A 3 -4.39 9.69 7.27
C ALA A 3 -4.94 8.39 7.90
N ALA A 4 -6.18 8.42 8.42
CA ALA A 4 -6.80 7.26 9.04
C ALA A 4 -7.30 6.27 7.98
N GLU A 5 -7.83 6.77 6.87
CA GLU A 5 -8.31 5.95 5.74
C GLU A 5 -7.16 5.20 5.07
N LEU A 6 -6.02 5.87 4.81
CA LEU A 6 -4.83 5.22 4.26
C LEU A 6 -4.27 4.15 5.21
N ARG A 7 -4.34 4.35 6.52
CA ARG A 7 -3.94 3.32 7.50
C ARG A 7 -4.87 2.12 7.48
N ALA A 8 -6.18 2.33 7.45
CA ALA A 8 -7.15 1.24 7.36
C ALA A 8 -6.96 0.43 6.07
N TYR A 9 -6.75 1.12 4.94
CA TYR A 9 -6.50 0.47 3.66
C TYR A 9 -5.18 -0.29 3.63
N ARG A 10 -4.10 0.24 4.23
CA ARG A 10 -2.84 -0.47 4.42
C ARG A 10 -3.06 -1.80 5.15
N ASP A 11 -3.83 -1.77 6.23
CA ASP A 11 -4.08 -2.96 7.06
C ASP A 11 -4.92 -4.00 6.30
N GLU A 12 -5.89 -3.55 5.49
CA GLU A 12 -6.66 -4.42 4.58
C GLU A 12 -5.77 -5.11 3.55
N VAL A 13 -4.89 -4.35 2.87
CA VAL A 13 -4.08 -4.90 1.77
C VAL A 13 -2.85 -5.67 2.24
N ALA A 14 -2.43 -5.53 3.50
CA ALA A 14 -1.28 -6.25 4.06
C ALA A 14 -1.37 -7.77 3.85
N GLY A 15 -2.59 -8.32 3.93
CA GLY A 15 -2.89 -9.74 3.72
C GLY A 15 -3.35 -10.12 2.30
N CYS A 16 -3.23 -9.24 1.30
CA CYS A 16 -3.83 -9.46 -0.02
C CYS A 16 -3.33 -10.75 -0.71
N THR A 17 -4.24 -11.63 -1.13
CA THR A 17 -3.92 -12.89 -1.83
C THR A 17 -4.55 -12.99 -3.22
N LYS A 18 -4.94 -11.85 -3.81
CA LYS A 18 -5.71 -11.81 -5.06
C LYS A 18 -4.94 -12.25 -6.31
N CYS A 19 -3.60 -12.39 -6.27
CA CYS A 19 -2.78 -12.81 -7.40
C CYS A 19 -1.56 -13.63 -6.98
N ALA A 20 -0.85 -14.20 -7.97
CA ALA A 20 0.31 -15.07 -7.75
C ALA A 20 1.50 -14.40 -7.03
N LEU A 21 1.64 -13.07 -7.11
CA LEU A 21 2.68 -12.32 -6.39
C LEU A 21 2.61 -12.56 -4.89
N ALA A 22 1.43 -12.92 -4.38
CA ALA A 22 1.25 -13.22 -2.98
C ALA A 22 2.12 -14.39 -2.48
N GLN A 23 2.49 -15.29 -3.37
CA GLN A 23 3.21 -16.53 -3.03
C GLN A 23 4.71 -16.30 -2.80
N GLY A 24 5.29 -15.26 -3.40
CA GLY A 24 6.75 -15.02 -3.35
C GLY A 24 7.19 -13.83 -2.50
N ARG A 25 6.28 -12.93 -2.13
CA ARG A 25 6.61 -11.72 -1.37
C ARG A 25 6.76 -12.00 0.13
N THR A 26 7.72 -11.34 0.78
CA THR A 26 7.82 -11.34 2.25
C THR A 26 6.70 -10.52 2.90
N GLN A 27 6.39 -9.36 2.31
CA GLN A 27 5.37 -8.44 2.80
C GLN A 27 4.87 -7.55 1.66
N VAL A 28 3.73 -6.90 1.88
CA VAL A 28 3.29 -5.79 1.01
C VAL A 28 4.08 -4.53 1.36
N VAL A 29 4.59 -3.85 0.34
CA VAL A 29 5.21 -2.52 0.48
C VAL A 29 4.13 -1.48 0.16
N PHE A 30 3.54 -0.92 1.21
CA PHE A 30 2.52 0.12 1.06
C PHE A 30 3.17 1.48 0.80
N GLY A 31 2.45 2.37 0.11
CA GLY A 31 2.92 3.73 -0.15
C GLY A 31 3.23 4.50 1.13
N SER A 32 4.22 5.39 1.07
CA SER A 32 4.64 6.25 2.18
C SER A 32 4.64 7.71 1.73
N GLY A 33 4.26 8.62 2.63
CA GLY A 33 4.22 10.05 2.35
C GLY A 33 3.16 10.78 3.18
N SER A 34 2.99 12.07 2.87
CA SER A 34 1.93 12.89 3.46
C SER A 34 0.56 12.45 2.91
N PRO A 35 -0.43 12.13 3.77
CA PRO A 35 -1.81 11.84 3.35
C PRO A 35 -2.53 13.01 2.67
N VAL A 36 -1.94 14.20 2.72
CA VAL A 36 -2.45 15.43 2.12
C VAL A 36 -1.44 16.02 1.12
N ALA A 37 -0.56 15.19 0.55
CA ALA A 37 0.34 15.62 -0.51
C ALA A 37 -0.46 15.97 -1.78
N ASP A 38 -0.07 17.05 -2.45
CA ASP A 38 -0.66 17.47 -3.73
C ASP A 38 -0.18 16.62 -4.91
N LEU A 39 0.96 15.91 -4.76
CA LEU A 39 1.59 15.11 -5.80
C LEU A 39 2.05 13.75 -5.25
N MET A 40 1.80 12.69 -6.01
CA MET A 40 2.26 11.32 -5.74
C MET A 40 3.07 10.79 -6.91
N PHE A 41 4.15 10.08 -6.61
CA PHE A 41 4.93 9.32 -7.60
C PHE A 41 4.61 7.82 -7.46
N VAL A 42 4.45 7.14 -8.59
CA VAL A 42 4.12 5.71 -8.65
C VAL A 42 5.17 4.98 -9.47
N GLY A 43 5.84 4.00 -8.85
CA GLY A 43 6.77 3.09 -9.52
C GLY A 43 6.10 1.77 -9.93
N GLU A 44 6.89 0.79 -10.36
CA GLU A 44 6.39 -0.50 -10.85
C GLU A 44 6.15 -1.54 -9.75
N ALA A 45 7.17 -1.82 -8.93
CA ALA A 45 7.16 -2.86 -7.92
C ALA A 45 8.21 -2.54 -6.83
N PRO A 46 8.16 -3.20 -5.65
CA PRO A 46 9.19 -3.08 -4.63
C PRO A 46 10.50 -3.79 -5.01
#